data_AF-A0A6C1DLK4-F1
#
_entry.id   AF-A0A6C1DLK4-F1
#
_cell.length_a   1.000
_cell.length_b   1.000
_cell.length_c   1.000
_cell.angle_alpha   90.00
_cell.angle_beta   90.00
_cell.angle_gamma   90.00
#
_symmetry.space_group_name_H-M   'P 1'
#
loop_
_entity.id
_entity.type
_entity.pdbx_description
1 polymer ?
#
loop_
_entity_poly.entity_id
_entity_poly.type
_entity_poly.pdbx_seq_one_letter_code
_entity_poly.pdbx_strand_id
1 'polypeptide(L)'
;MFSNRLPPPKHSQGRVSTALSSDRVEPAILTDQIAKNVKLDDFIPKRQSNFELSVPLPTKAEIQECTARTKSYIQRLVNAKLANSNNRASSRYVTETHQAPANLLLNNSHHIEVVSKQMDPLLPRFVGKKARKVVAPTENDEVVPVLHMDGSNDRGEADPNEWKIPAAVSNWKNPNGYTVALERRVGKALDNENNTINDGFMKLSEALENADKKARQEIRSKMELKRLAMEQEMLAKESKLKELSQRARYHNGTPQTGAIVKPKKQTSTVARLKELAYSQGRDVSEKIILGAAKRPEQPDLQYDSRFFTRGANASAKRHEDQVYDNPLFVQQDIESIYKTNYEKLDEAVNVKSEGASGSHGPIQFTKAESDDKSDNYGA
;
A
#
# COMPACT_ATOMS: atom_id res chain seq x y z
N MET A 1 -83.96 61.86 4.70
CA MET A 1 -82.59 61.57 4.21
C MET A 1 -81.66 61.50 5.42
N PHE A 2 -81.32 60.30 5.87
CA PHE A 2 -80.39 60.09 6.99
C PHE A 2 -79.17 59.33 6.47
N SER A 3 -77.98 59.89 6.67
CA SER A 3 -76.70 59.33 6.26
C SER A 3 -76.12 58.47 7.39
N ASN A 4 -75.88 57.19 7.12
CA ASN A 4 -75.31 56.21 8.07
C ASN A 4 -73.76 56.17 8.07
N ARG A 5 -73.08 57.23 7.61
CA ARG A 5 -71.61 57.27 7.65
C ARG A 5 -71.12 57.95 8.93
N LEU A 6 -70.44 57.18 9.78
CA LEU A 6 -69.68 57.71 10.91
C LEU A 6 -68.54 58.61 10.43
N PRO A 7 -68.21 59.69 11.14
CA PRO A 7 -67.10 60.58 10.77
C PRO A 7 -65.75 59.87 10.99
N PRO A 8 -64.73 60.16 10.14
CA PRO A 8 -63.43 59.51 10.25
C PRO A 8 -62.67 59.91 11.51
N PRO A 9 -61.81 59.02 12.06
CA PRO A 9 -61.06 59.26 13.28
C PRO A 9 -60.06 60.42 13.12
N LYS A 10 -59.99 61.31 14.13
CA LYS A 10 -59.25 62.59 14.07
C LYS A 10 -57.73 62.48 14.16
N HIS A 11 -57.15 61.29 14.33
CA HIS A 11 -55.71 61.10 14.51
C HIS A 11 -55.14 60.02 13.59
N SER A 12 -55.10 60.29 12.29
CA SER A 12 -54.09 59.72 11.39
C SER A 12 -53.87 60.68 10.21
N GLN A 13 -52.86 61.53 10.33
CA GLN A 13 -52.31 62.21 9.16
C GLN A 13 -51.14 61.38 8.65
N GLY A 14 -51.27 60.90 7.40
CA GLY A 14 -50.13 60.48 6.57
C GLY A 14 -50.09 59.01 6.14
N ARG A 15 -50.87 58.64 5.11
CA ARG A 15 -50.35 58.06 3.86
C ARG A 15 -51.47 58.05 2.83
N VAL A 16 -51.29 58.79 1.73
CA VAL A 16 -52.16 58.65 0.56
C VAL A 16 -51.78 57.32 -0.08
N SER A 17 -52.59 56.29 0.16
CA SER A 17 -52.57 55.09 -0.65
C SER A 17 -53.07 55.50 -2.03
N THR A 18 -52.18 55.53 -3.03
CA THR A 18 -52.57 55.49 -4.43
C THR A 18 -53.25 54.14 -4.69
N ALA A 19 -54.54 54.06 -4.41
CA ALA A 19 -55.39 52.97 -4.82
C ALA A 19 -55.63 53.14 -6.33
N LEU A 20 -54.93 52.33 -7.13
CA LEU A 20 -55.39 51.98 -8.47
C LEU A 20 -56.81 51.44 -8.34
N SER A 21 -57.72 52.01 -9.13
CA SER A 21 -59.11 51.61 -9.23
C SER A 21 -59.25 50.12 -9.56
N SER A 22 -59.71 49.34 -8.59
CA SER A 22 -60.35 48.05 -8.86
C SER A 22 -61.57 47.96 -7.95
N ASP A 23 -62.74 48.01 -8.58
CA ASP A 23 -64.03 47.78 -7.94
C ASP A 23 -64.07 46.35 -7.38
N ARG A 24 -64.57 46.24 -6.14
CA ARG A 24 -64.76 45.04 -5.29
C ARG A 24 -63.54 44.54 -4.53
N VAL A 25 -63.39 45.05 -3.31
CA VAL A 25 -62.73 44.35 -2.20
C VAL A 25 -63.77 44.18 -1.09
N GLU A 26 -64.26 42.97 -0.89
CA GLU A 26 -65.02 42.63 0.32
C GLU A 26 -64.16 42.87 1.56
N PRO A 27 -64.74 43.23 2.73
CA PRO A 27 -63.96 43.45 3.94
C PRO A 27 -63.25 42.13 4.33
N ALA A 28 -61.96 42.05 4.04
CA ALA A 28 -61.16 40.87 4.31
C ALA A 28 -61.13 40.62 5.83
N ILE A 29 -61.79 39.53 6.25
CA ILE A 29 -62.17 39.28 7.64
C ILE A 29 -60.99 38.89 8.56
N LEU A 30 -59.80 38.69 8.00
CA LEU A 30 -58.64 38.10 8.68
C LEU A 30 -57.28 38.66 8.21
N THR A 31 -57.21 39.95 7.91
CA THR A 31 -55.98 40.64 7.46
C THR A 31 -54.83 40.61 8.47
N ASP A 32 -55.13 40.59 9.76
CA ASP A 32 -54.12 40.64 10.83
C ASP A 32 -53.81 39.25 11.42
N GLN A 33 -54.59 38.20 11.12
CA GLN A 33 -54.42 36.89 11.78
C GLN A 33 -53.30 36.02 11.17
N ILE A 34 -52.79 36.39 9.99
CA ILE A 34 -51.75 35.66 9.27
C ILE A 34 -50.41 36.39 9.41
N ALA A 35 -49.38 35.69 9.86
CA ALA A 35 -47.98 36.15 9.82
C ALA A 35 -47.72 37.52 10.50
N LYS A 36 -48.35 37.77 11.66
CA LYS A 36 -48.23 39.00 12.46
C LYS A 36 -46.80 39.46 12.72
N ASN A 37 -45.89 38.49 12.90
CA ASN A 37 -44.51 38.76 13.29
C ASN A 37 -43.63 39.25 12.13
N VAL A 38 -44.06 39.16 10.87
CA VAL A 38 -43.28 39.59 9.70
C VAL A 38 -43.92 40.78 8.99
N LYS A 39 -43.12 41.81 8.71
CA LYS A 39 -43.57 43.01 7.99
C LYS A 39 -42.62 43.30 6.83
N LEU A 40 -43.16 43.89 5.75
CA LEU A 40 -42.35 44.30 4.60
C LEU A 40 -41.26 45.32 4.99
N ASP A 41 -41.56 46.19 5.96
CA ASP A 41 -40.62 47.19 6.46
C ASP A 41 -39.35 46.58 7.08
N ASP A 42 -39.41 45.33 7.56
CA ASP A 42 -38.26 44.64 8.16
C ASP A 42 -37.24 44.16 7.10
N PHE A 43 -37.66 43.99 5.84
CA PHE A 43 -36.77 43.62 4.73
C PHE A 43 -36.01 44.81 4.13
N ILE A 44 -36.51 46.04 4.36
CA ILE A 44 -36.07 47.24 3.65
C ILE A 44 -34.98 47.96 4.47
N PRO A 45 -33.73 48.08 3.98
CA PRO A 45 -32.70 48.81 4.70
C PRO A 45 -33.05 50.30 4.84
N LYS A 46 -33.02 50.84 6.07
CA LYS A 46 -33.42 52.25 6.32
C LYS A 46 -32.45 53.30 5.76
N ARG A 47 -31.16 52.96 5.61
CA ARG A 47 -30.12 53.88 5.12
C ARG A 47 -30.19 54.12 3.61
N GLN A 48 -30.85 53.27 2.83
CA GLN A 48 -30.88 53.40 1.37
C GLN A 48 -31.66 54.64 0.89
N SER A 49 -32.62 55.12 1.69
CA SER A 49 -33.40 56.32 1.37
C SER A 49 -32.67 57.61 1.72
N ASN A 50 -31.81 57.58 2.74
CA ASN A 50 -31.02 58.72 3.18
C ASN A 50 -29.71 58.22 3.81
N PHE A 51 -28.58 58.42 3.12
CA PHE A 51 -27.26 58.05 3.64
C PHE A 51 -26.87 58.86 4.88
N GLU A 52 -27.39 60.09 5.02
CA GLU A 52 -27.19 61.00 6.16
C GLU A 52 -28.14 60.71 7.34
N LEU A 53 -28.83 59.56 7.36
CA LEU A 53 -29.71 59.20 8.47
C LEU A 53 -28.90 59.10 9.79
N SER A 54 -29.19 60.01 10.71
CA SER A 54 -28.52 60.09 12.01
C SER A 54 -28.86 58.87 12.89
N VAL A 55 -27.83 58.16 13.32
CA VAL A 55 -27.93 57.10 14.34
C VAL A 55 -27.16 57.63 15.55
N PRO A 56 -27.84 58.27 16.53
CA PRO A 56 -27.17 58.94 17.62
C PRO A 56 -26.46 57.94 18.52
N LEU A 57 -25.28 58.31 19.02
CA LEU A 57 -24.68 57.59 20.13
C LEU A 57 -25.57 57.74 21.38
N PRO A 58 -25.61 56.74 22.27
CA PRO A 58 -26.33 56.84 23.53
C PRO A 58 -25.90 58.09 24.33
N THR A 59 -26.85 58.73 24.99
CA THR A 59 -26.57 59.96 25.74
C THR A 59 -25.75 59.66 26.99
N LYS A 60 -24.99 60.66 27.49
CA LYS A 60 -24.17 60.49 28.70
C LYS A 60 -25.00 60.12 29.94
N ALA A 61 -26.24 60.59 30.05
CA ALA A 61 -27.11 60.25 31.16
C ALA A 61 -27.60 58.80 31.08
N GLU A 62 -27.96 58.33 29.88
CA GLU A 62 -28.43 56.96 29.64
C GLU A 62 -27.33 55.93 29.89
N ILE A 63 -26.11 56.19 29.43
CA ILE A 63 -24.98 55.29 29.73
C ILE A 63 -24.70 55.22 31.23
N GLN A 64 -24.85 56.32 31.98
CA GLN A 64 -24.61 56.33 33.42
C GLN A 64 -25.69 55.55 34.18
N GLU A 65 -26.97 55.72 33.80
CA GLU A 65 -28.10 54.98 34.38
C GLU A 65 -27.97 53.47 34.13
N CYS A 66 -27.75 53.08 32.87
CA CYS A 66 -27.59 51.68 32.50
C CYS A 66 -26.33 51.06 33.14
N THR A 67 -25.23 51.81 33.22
CA THR A 67 -23.99 51.36 33.90
C THR A 67 -24.24 51.13 35.38
N ALA A 68 -24.87 52.07 36.09
CA ALA A 68 -25.15 51.94 37.52
C ALA A 68 -26.07 50.74 37.79
N ARG A 69 -27.15 50.60 37.00
CA ARG A 69 -28.11 49.49 37.09
C ARG A 69 -27.44 48.14 36.84
N THR A 70 -26.70 48.01 35.75
CA THR A 70 -26.04 46.76 35.35
C THR A 70 -24.91 46.39 36.31
N LYS A 71 -24.10 47.37 36.73
CA LYS A 71 -23.03 47.18 37.73
C LYS A 71 -23.61 46.67 39.04
N SER A 72 -24.68 47.27 39.53
CA SER A 72 -25.38 46.84 40.75
C SER A 72 -25.88 45.39 40.63
N TYR A 73 -26.51 45.04 39.49
CA TYR A 73 -26.98 43.69 39.23
C TYR A 73 -25.85 42.65 39.17
N ILE A 74 -24.76 42.94 38.45
CA ILE A 74 -23.60 42.05 38.34
C ILE A 74 -22.92 41.90 39.69
N GLN A 75 -22.77 42.98 40.46
CA GLN A 75 -22.20 42.93 41.81
C GLN A 75 -23.00 41.99 42.72
N ARG A 76 -24.34 41.98 42.61
CA ARG A 76 -25.20 41.03 43.32
C ARG A 76 -24.92 39.57 42.91
N LEU A 77 -24.74 39.29 41.62
CA LEU A 77 -24.40 37.95 41.13
C LEU A 77 -23.01 37.51 41.60
N VAL A 78 -22.03 38.41 41.58
CA VAL A 78 -20.65 38.16 42.05
C VAL A 78 -20.65 37.86 43.55
N ASN A 79 -21.32 38.70 44.34
CA ASN A 79 -21.46 38.52 45.78
C ASN A 79 -22.11 37.17 46.11
N ALA A 80 -23.20 36.81 45.42
CA ALA A 80 -23.84 35.50 45.58
C ALA A 80 -22.90 34.34 45.20
N LYS A 81 -22.16 34.45 44.09
CA LYS A 81 -21.21 33.42 43.65
C LYS A 81 -20.07 33.22 44.65
N LEU A 82 -19.49 34.31 45.16
CA LEU A 82 -18.40 34.30 46.15
C LEU A 82 -18.87 33.74 47.50
N ALA A 83 -20.03 34.19 48.00
CA ALA A 83 -20.63 33.70 49.24
C ALA A 83 -21.06 32.22 49.16
N ASN A 84 -21.40 31.73 47.97
CA ASN A 84 -21.77 30.33 47.73
C ASN A 84 -20.57 29.38 47.65
N SER A 85 -19.34 29.90 47.56
CA SER A 85 -18.11 29.10 47.58
C SER A 85 -17.80 28.57 48.99
N ASN A 86 -16.97 27.53 49.07
CA ASN A 86 -16.47 26.95 50.34
C ASN A 86 -15.25 27.71 50.91
N ASN A 87 -14.71 28.68 50.18
CA ASN A 87 -13.52 29.40 50.59
C ASN A 87 -13.87 30.53 51.57
N ARG A 88 -13.42 30.42 52.82
CA ARG A 88 -13.63 31.43 53.86
C ARG A 88 -12.98 32.78 53.55
N ALA A 89 -11.94 32.82 52.71
CA ALA A 89 -11.31 34.08 52.31
C ALA A 89 -12.15 34.85 51.26
N SER A 90 -13.08 34.19 50.57
CA SER A 90 -13.92 34.81 49.54
C SER A 90 -14.93 35.81 50.11
N SER A 91 -15.38 35.61 51.37
CA SER A 91 -16.33 36.51 52.02
C SER A 91 -15.76 37.92 52.25
N ARG A 92 -14.42 38.08 52.27
CA ARG A 92 -13.74 39.38 52.40
C ARG A 92 -14.03 40.33 51.24
N TYR A 93 -14.28 39.80 50.05
CA TYR A 93 -14.50 40.59 48.84
C TYR A 93 -15.98 40.92 48.60
N VAL A 94 -16.87 40.50 49.51
CA VAL A 94 -18.30 40.72 49.41
C VAL A 94 -18.62 42.04 50.08
N THR A 95 -19.23 42.96 49.34
CA THR A 95 -19.80 44.18 49.93
C THR A 95 -21.15 43.82 50.55
N GLU A 96 -21.33 44.05 51.85
CA GLU A 96 -22.60 43.78 52.52
C GLU A 96 -23.72 44.62 51.91
N THR A 97 -24.63 43.94 51.22
CA THR A 97 -25.95 44.49 50.87
C THR A 97 -26.95 43.83 51.79
N HIS A 98 -27.45 44.57 52.79
CA HIS A 98 -28.50 44.10 53.67
C HIS A 98 -29.75 43.80 52.82
N GLN A 99 -30.07 42.51 52.72
CA GLN A 99 -31.29 42.08 52.05
C GLN A 99 -32.43 42.27 53.06
N ALA A 100 -33.33 43.20 52.77
CA ALA A 100 -34.48 43.45 53.63
C ALA A 100 -35.38 42.19 53.69
N PRO A 101 -35.98 41.89 54.86
CA PRO A 101 -36.90 40.77 54.98
C PRO A 101 -38.13 41.05 54.08
N ALA A 102 -38.34 40.20 53.07
CA ALA A 102 -39.47 40.32 52.16
C ALA A 102 -40.69 39.61 52.76
N ASN A 103 -41.60 40.37 53.38
CA ASN A 103 -42.69 39.83 54.17
C ASN A 103 -44.03 40.47 53.77
N LEU A 104 -44.60 40.04 52.65
CA LEU A 104 -45.99 40.34 52.28
C LEU A 104 -46.60 39.03 51.77
N LEU A 105 -47.54 38.47 52.53
CA LEU A 105 -48.26 37.24 52.15
C LEU A 105 -49.74 37.54 51.90
N LEU A 106 -50.30 36.95 50.84
CA LEU A 106 -51.66 37.17 50.37
C LEU A 106 -51.95 38.66 50.09
N ASN A 107 -52.75 39.29 50.93
CA ASN A 107 -53.25 40.66 50.89
C ASN A 107 -52.75 41.46 52.09
N ASN A 108 -51.58 41.09 52.64
CA ASN A 108 -51.04 41.63 53.89
C ASN A 108 -51.89 41.32 55.14
N SER A 109 -52.72 40.27 55.10
CA SER A 109 -53.52 39.82 56.25
C SER A 109 -52.67 39.21 57.36
N HIS A 110 -51.49 38.66 57.04
CA HIS A 110 -50.58 38.06 58.02
C HIS A 110 -49.19 38.66 57.89
N HIS A 111 -48.67 39.19 59.01
CA HIS A 111 -47.29 39.64 59.13
C HIS A 111 -46.44 38.45 59.58
N ILE A 112 -45.71 37.86 58.64
CA ILE A 112 -44.83 36.71 58.89
C ILE A 112 -43.40 37.19 58.85
N GLU A 113 -42.63 36.93 59.92
CA GLU A 113 -41.21 37.23 59.97
C GLU A 113 -40.39 36.07 59.40
N VAL A 114 -39.71 36.31 58.27
CA VAL A 114 -38.80 35.33 57.68
C VAL A 114 -37.38 35.54 58.22
N VAL A 115 -36.91 34.60 59.04
CA VAL A 115 -35.54 34.59 59.58
C VAL A 115 -34.77 33.39 59.04
N SER A 116 -33.53 33.62 58.58
CA SER A 116 -32.64 32.53 58.14
C SER A 116 -32.09 31.78 59.35
N LYS A 117 -32.28 30.45 59.40
CA LYS A 117 -31.73 29.59 60.46
C LYS A 117 -30.20 29.51 60.35
N GLN A 118 -29.49 29.75 61.45
CA GLN A 118 -28.05 29.52 61.53
C GLN A 118 -27.72 28.03 61.33
N MET A 119 -26.80 27.73 60.40
CA MET A 119 -26.39 26.36 60.05
C MET A 119 -25.16 25.91 60.84
N ASP A 120 -25.05 24.61 61.06
CA ASP A 120 -23.84 24.00 61.64
C ASP A 120 -22.67 24.11 60.65
N PRO A 121 -21.50 24.67 61.06
CA PRO A 121 -20.33 24.81 60.20
C PRO A 121 -19.71 23.47 59.74
N LEU A 122 -20.00 22.34 60.40
CA LEU A 122 -19.49 21.01 60.06
C LEU A 122 -20.38 20.25 59.07
N LEU A 123 -21.70 20.54 59.06
CA LEU A 123 -22.61 19.92 58.10
C LEU A 123 -22.52 20.60 56.73
N PRO A 124 -22.81 19.86 55.63
CA PRO A 124 -22.84 20.47 54.30
C PRO A 124 -23.95 21.53 54.21
N ARG A 125 -23.56 22.80 54.12
CA ARG A 125 -24.48 23.97 54.08
C ARG A 125 -25.63 23.83 53.07
N PHE A 126 -25.35 23.30 51.87
CA PHE A 126 -26.36 23.08 50.82
C PHE A 126 -26.68 21.59 50.67
N VAL A 127 -27.37 21.01 51.66
CA VAL A 127 -27.69 19.58 51.71
C VAL A 127 -28.40 19.05 50.45
N GLY A 128 -29.29 19.84 49.83
CA GLY A 128 -30.00 19.47 48.59
C GLY A 128 -29.20 19.68 47.30
N LYS A 129 -28.05 20.34 47.36
CA LYS A 129 -27.22 20.62 46.17
C LYS A 129 -26.47 19.36 45.76
N LYS A 130 -26.90 18.76 44.65
CA LYS A 130 -26.21 17.64 43.98
C LYS A 130 -25.91 18.03 42.54
N ALA A 131 -24.74 17.61 42.04
CA ALA A 131 -24.41 17.77 40.62
C ALA A 131 -25.28 16.82 39.80
N ARG A 132 -26.31 17.36 39.15
CA ARG A 132 -27.23 16.63 38.29
C ARG A 132 -27.32 17.32 36.93
N LYS A 133 -27.44 16.52 35.87
CA LYS A 133 -27.78 17.02 34.54
C LYS A 133 -29.28 17.26 34.47
N VAL A 134 -29.68 18.44 34.02
CA VAL A 134 -31.08 18.84 33.82
C VAL A 134 -31.19 19.30 32.38
N VAL A 135 -32.16 18.75 31.66
CA VAL A 135 -32.53 19.23 30.31
C VAL A 135 -33.56 20.34 30.51
N ALA A 136 -33.25 21.54 30.01
CA ALA A 136 -34.21 22.64 30.02
C ALA A 136 -35.16 22.51 28.82
N PRO A 137 -36.47 22.77 28.99
CA PRO A 137 -37.38 22.91 27.86
C PRO A 137 -37.01 24.15 27.03
N THR A 138 -37.44 24.18 25.77
CA THR A 138 -37.32 25.36 24.94
C THR A 138 -38.38 26.39 25.34
N GLU A 139 -37.95 27.59 25.72
CA GLU A 139 -38.84 28.74 25.86
C GLU A 139 -39.14 29.26 24.46
N ASN A 140 -40.40 29.19 24.03
CA ASN A 140 -40.83 29.70 22.72
C ASN A 140 -41.96 30.69 22.95
N ASP A 141 -41.60 31.92 23.36
CA ASP A 141 -42.56 33.00 23.58
C ASP A 141 -43.23 33.42 22.25
N GLU A 142 -42.41 33.67 21.22
CA GLU A 142 -42.87 34.10 19.90
C GLU A 142 -42.01 33.50 18.79
N VAL A 143 -42.61 33.21 17.64
CA VAL A 143 -41.88 32.74 16.46
C VAL A 143 -41.14 33.92 15.82
N VAL A 144 -39.80 33.88 15.83
CA VAL A 144 -38.96 34.85 15.12
C VAL A 144 -38.98 34.57 13.61
N PRO A 145 -39.40 35.51 12.74
CA PRO A 145 -39.44 35.26 11.30
C PRO A 145 -38.05 35.16 10.68
N VAL A 146 -37.88 34.26 9.71
CA VAL A 146 -36.65 34.14 8.93
C VAL A 146 -36.76 35.06 7.69
N LEU A 147 -36.10 36.22 7.76
CA LEU A 147 -36.21 37.30 6.76
C LEU A 147 -35.13 37.19 5.65
N HIS A 148 -35.20 36.15 4.82
CA HIS A 148 -34.36 36.04 3.62
C HIS A 148 -34.85 36.96 2.50
N MET A 149 -33.94 37.44 1.64
CA MET A 149 -34.36 38.07 0.37
C MET A 149 -35.10 37.06 -0.51
N ASP A 150 -35.89 37.57 -1.46
CA ASP A 150 -36.45 36.76 -2.53
C ASP A 150 -35.33 36.11 -3.36
N GLY A 151 -35.68 35.01 -4.04
CA GLY A 151 -34.76 33.98 -4.54
C GLY A 151 -33.40 34.50 -5.02
N SER A 152 -32.33 34.12 -4.32
CA SER A 152 -30.94 34.41 -4.73
C SER A 152 -30.48 33.58 -5.95
N ASN A 153 -31.41 33.04 -6.74
CA ASN A 153 -31.13 32.13 -7.84
C ASN A 153 -31.59 32.66 -9.21
N ASP A 154 -31.95 33.94 -9.34
CA ASP A 154 -32.12 34.62 -10.64
C ASP A 154 -30.77 35.11 -11.22
N ARG A 155 -29.69 34.38 -10.94
CA ARG A 155 -28.60 34.25 -11.91
C ARG A 155 -28.94 32.98 -12.67
N GLY A 156 -29.32 33.14 -13.96
CA GLY A 156 -29.74 32.09 -14.90
C GLY A 156 -29.42 30.69 -14.42
N GLU A 157 -30.47 29.95 -14.09
CA GLU A 157 -30.51 28.67 -13.42
C GLU A 157 -29.25 27.85 -13.69
N ALA A 158 -28.27 27.94 -12.79
CA ALA A 158 -27.12 27.05 -12.87
C ALA A 158 -27.68 25.62 -12.86
N ASP A 159 -27.42 24.86 -13.92
CA ASP A 159 -27.99 23.54 -14.11
C ASP A 159 -27.70 22.74 -12.83
N PRO A 160 -28.73 22.23 -12.11
CA PRO A 160 -28.53 21.43 -10.91
C PRO A 160 -27.55 20.26 -11.14
N ASN A 161 -27.39 19.84 -12.39
CA ASN A 161 -26.45 18.82 -12.81
C ASN A 161 -24.97 19.24 -12.66
N GLU A 162 -24.61 20.52 -12.77
CA GLU A 162 -23.24 21.01 -12.52
C GLU A 162 -22.83 20.82 -11.06
N TRP A 163 -23.79 20.99 -10.15
CA TRP A 163 -23.59 20.85 -8.71
C TRP A 163 -23.91 19.43 -8.20
N LYS A 164 -24.25 18.51 -9.11
CA LYS A 164 -24.52 17.11 -8.76
C LYS A 164 -23.21 16.38 -8.49
N ILE A 165 -22.85 16.32 -7.22
CA ILE A 165 -21.66 15.60 -6.75
C ILE A 165 -21.84 14.08 -7.03
N PRO A 166 -20.90 13.42 -7.74
CA PRO A 166 -20.95 11.98 -7.97
C PRO A 166 -20.87 11.18 -6.67
N ALA A 167 -21.53 10.02 -6.63
CA ALA A 167 -21.41 9.10 -5.50
C ALA A 167 -19.96 8.60 -5.34
N ALA A 168 -19.45 8.63 -4.12
CA ALA A 168 -18.11 8.17 -3.80
C ALA A 168 -18.05 6.63 -3.75
N VAL A 169 -17.40 6.02 -4.74
CA VAL A 169 -17.06 4.60 -4.74
C VAL A 169 -15.57 4.49 -4.43
N SER A 170 -15.22 3.76 -3.37
CA SER A 170 -13.83 3.60 -2.97
C SER A 170 -13.33 2.17 -3.23
N ASN A 171 -12.05 2.04 -3.56
CA ASN A 171 -11.38 0.75 -3.71
C ASN A 171 -11.09 0.05 -2.38
N TRP A 172 -11.02 0.80 -1.27
CA TRP A 172 -10.62 0.26 0.04
C TRP A 172 -11.77 -0.05 0.98
N LYS A 173 -12.83 0.75 0.97
CA LYS A 173 -13.89 0.71 1.99
C LYS A 173 -15.26 0.56 1.35
N ASN A 174 -15.99 -0.42 1.86
CA ASN A 174 -17.40 -0.64 1.56
C ASN A 174 -18.11 -1.04 2.86
N PRO A 175 -18.37 -0.10 3.78
CA PRO A 175 -18.87 -0.40 5.11
C PRO A 175 -20.25 -1.06 5.09
N ASN A 176 -21.09 -0.67 4.12
CA ASN A 176 -22.44 -1.20 3.96
C ASN A 176 -22.51 -2.41 3.01
N GLY A 177 -21.38 -2.84 2.42
CA GLY A 177 -21.32 -4.01 1.56
C GLY A 177 -22.07 -3.88 0.23
N TYR A 178 -22.20 -2.66 -0.33
CA TYR A 178 -22.91 -2.46 -1.59
C TYR A 178 -22.26 -3.22 -2.76
N THR A 179 -23.08 -3.88 -3.58
CA THR A 179 -22.64 -4.52 -4.82
C THR A 179 -22.43 -3.48 -5.91
N VAL A 180 -21.21 -2.95 -5.99
CA VAL A 180 -20.81 -1.97 -7.01
C VAL A 180 -20.18 -2.67 -8.22
N ALA A 181 -20.64 -2.31 -9.42
CA ALA A 181 -20.12 -2.79 -10.71
C ALA A 181 -18.61 -2.56 -10.87
N LEU A 182 -17.93 -3.40 -11.66
CA LEU A 182 -16.47 -3.43 -11.75
C LEU A 182 -15.89 -2.13 -12.32
N GLU A 183 -16.52 -1.53 -13.33
CA GLU A 183 -16.08 -0.29 -13.98
C GLU A 183 -16.07 0.89 -13.01
N ARG A 184 -17.03 0.90 -12.07
CA ARG A 184 -17.17 1.93 -11.05
C ARG A 184 -16.19 1.74 -9.88
N ARG A 185 -15.72 0.51 -9.64
CA ARG A 185 -14.65 0.24 -8.66
C ARG A 185 -13.27 0.56 -9.24
N VAL A 186 -12.91 -0.06 -10.36
CA VAL A 186 -11.55 0.02 -10.91
C VAL A 186 -11.18 1.46 -11.31
N GLY A 187 -12.17 2.28 -11.68
CA GLY A 187 -11.97 3.70 -11.94
C GLY A 187 -11.24 3.95 -13.25
N LYS A 188 -11.79 4.84 -14.08
CA LYS A 188 -11.28 5.18 -15.42
C LYS A 188 -9.94 5.92 -15.43
N ALA A 189 -9.35 6.19 -14.27
CA ALA A 189 -8.13 6.99 -14.12
C ALA A 189 -6.84 6.22 -14.43
N LEU A 190 -6.89 4.88 -14.42
CA LEU A 190 -5.70 4.07 -14.68
C LEU A 190 -5.34 3.98 -16.17
N ASP A 191 -6.31 4.15 -17.07
CA ASP A 191 -6.17 3.85 -18.50
C ASP A 191 -5.99 5.10 -19.39
N ASN A 192 -5.52 6.22 -18.82
CA ASN A 192 -5.18 7.41 -19.62
C ASN A 192 -3.70 7.79 -19.48
N GLU A 193 -2.82 6.80 -19.52
CA GLU A 193 -1.41 7.03 -19.79
C GLU A 193 -1.25 7.26 -21.30
N ASN A 194 -1.52 8.49 -21.74
CA ASN A 194 -1.31 8.95 -23.12
C ASN A 194 0.13 9.46 -23.36
N ASN A 195 1.02 9.23 -22.39
CA ASN A 195 2.41 9.67 -22.48
C ASN A 195 3.19 8.73 -23.40
N THR A 196 3.89 9.32 -24.37
CA THR A 196 4.81 8.60 -25.26
C THR A 196 6.25 8.70 -24.75
N ILE A 197 7.11 7.78 -25.19
CA ILE A 197 8.52 7.73 -24.83
C ILE A 197 9.25 8.95 -25.43
N ASN A 198 10.12 9.58 -24.65
CA ASN A 198 10.87 10.74 -25.11
C ASN A 198 11.92 10.39 -26.19
N ASP A 199 12.27 11.38 -27.02
CA ASP A 199 13.32 11.23 -28.05
C ASP A 199 14.73 11.01 -27.46
N GLY A 200 14.92 11.31 -26.17
CA GLY A 200 16.19 11.09 -25.46
C GLY A 200 16.55 9.62 -25.41
N PHE A 201 15.58 8.74 -25.17
CA PHE A 201 15.81 7.29 -25.20
C PHE A 201 16.18 6.81 -26.60
N MET A 202 15.59 7.38 -27.66
CA MET A 202 15.94 7.04 -29.05
C MET A 202 17.36 7.52 -29.41
N LYS A 203 17.71 8.76 -29.05
CA LYS A 203 19.07 9.29 -29.30
C LYS A 203 20.13 8.53 -28.51
N LEU A 204 19.82 8.12 -27.27
CA LEU A 204 20.73 7.36 -26.43
C LEU A 204 20.96 5.95 -26.99
N SER A 205 19.90 5.25 -27.39
CA SER A 205 20.02 3.91 -27.97
C SER A 205 20.80 3.94 -29.29
N GLU A 206 20.53 4.91 -30.15
CA GLU A 206 21.27 5.11 -31.41
C GLU A 206 22.75 5.42 -31.16
N ALA A 207 23.05 6.31 -30.20
CA ALA A 207 24.42 6.64 -29.85
C ALA A 207 25.21 5.42 -29.33
N LEU A 208 24.58 4.60 -28.49
CA LEU A 208 25.19 3.37 -27.97
C LEU A 208 25.42 2.33 -29.07
N GLU A 209 24.45 2.16 -29.99
CA GLU A 209 24.61 1.23 -31.11
C GLU A 209 25.74 1.67 -32.07
N ASN A 210 25.83 2.97 -32.37
CA ASN A 210 26.89 3.52 -33.20
C ASN A 210 28.27 3.40 -32.53
N ALA A 211 28.36 3.62 -31.22
CA ALA A 211 29.58 3.42 -30.45
C ALA A 211 30.04 1.95 -30.47
N ASP A 212 29.13 0.99 -30.30
CA ASP A 212 29.45 -0.45 -30.34
C ASP A 212 29.94 -0.88 -31.74
N LYS A 213 29.26 -0.45 -32.81
CA LYS A 213 29.70 -0.72 -34.19
C LYS A 213 31.12 -0.22 -34.44
N LYS A 214 31.44 1.02 -34.03
CA LYS A 214 32.78 1.61 -34.16
C LYS A 214 33.82 0.84 -33.35
N ALA A 215 33.52 0.51 -32.10
CA ALA A 215 34.42 -0.27 -31.24
C ALA A 215 34.75 -1.65 -31.85
N ARG A 216 33.75 -2.35 -32.40
CA ARG A 216 33.96 -3.64 -33.07
C ARG A 216 34.83 -3.54 -34.32
N GLN A 217 34.65 -2.48 -35.13
CA GLN A 217 35.49 -2.25 -36.32
C GLN A 217 36.95 -1.99 -35.93
N GLU A 218 37.20 -1.18 -34.91
CA GLU A 218 38.55 -0.90 -34.40
C GLU A 218 39.23 -2.16 -33.83
N ILE A 219 38.48 -3.00 -33.12
CA ILE A 219 39.02 -4.27 -32.60
C ILE A 219 39.39 -5.18 -33.77
N ARG A 220 38.52 -5.33 -34.78
CA ARG A 220 38.81 -6.14 -35.97
C ARG A 220 40.04 -5.64 -36.71
N SER A 221 40.14 -4.35 -37.00
CA SER A 221 41.29 -3.81 -37.74
C SER A 221 42.61 -3.98 -36.98
N LYS A 222 42.60 -3.78 -35.65
CA LYS A 222 43.78 -4.04 -34.80
C LYS A 222 44.19 -5.51 -34.80
N MET A 223 43.22 -6.42 -34.75
CA MET A 223 43.49 -7.86 -34.78
C MET A 223 44.05 -8.31 -36.13
N GLU A 224 43.51 -7.81 -37.24
CA GLU A 224 44.03 -8.09 -38.59
C GLU A 224 45.46 -7.56 -38.78
N LEU A 225 45.75 -6.33 -38.33
CA LEU A 225 47.11 -5.80 -38.39
C LEU A 225 48.10 -6.61 -37.54
N LYS A 226 47.68 -7.03 -36.33
CA LYS A 226 48.51 -7.91 -35.48
C LYS A 226 48.78 -9.25 -36.15
N ARG A 227 47.77 -9.83 -36.83
CA ARG A 227 47.91 -11.07 -37.57
C ARG A 227 48.90 -10.93 -38.72
N LEU A 228 48.79 -9.87 -39.53
CA LEU A 228 49.72 -9.59 -40.63
C LEU A 228 51.15 -9.33 -40.12
N ALA A 229 51.32 -8.57 -39.04
CA ALA A 229 52.62 -8.32 -38.44
C ALA A 229 53.26 -9.62 -37.90
N MET A 230 52.47 -10.48 -37.27
CA MET A 230 52.92 -11.79 -36.82
C MET A 230 53.33 -12.69 -37.98
N GLU A 231 52.59 -12.66 -39.10
CA GLU A 231 52.94 -13.42 -40.31
C GLU A 231 54.26 -12.95 -40.92
N GLN A 232 54.48 -11.63 -40.99
CA GLN A 232 55.76 -11.04 -41.42
C GLN A 232 56.91 -11.43 -40.49
N GLU A 233 56.70 -11.38 -39.16
CA GLU A 233 57.69 -11.80 -38.17
C GLU A 233 58.02 -13.30 -38.30
N MET A 234 57.01 -14.15 -38.49
CA MET A 234 57.18 -15.59 -38.71
C MET A 234 57.94 -15.88 -40.01
N LEU A 235 57.65 -15.17 -41.10
CA LEU A 235 58.37 -15.30 -42.37
C LEU A 235 59.84 -14.87 -42.23
N ALA A 236 60.11 -13.75 -41.55
CA ALA A 236 61.47 -13.32 -41.25
C ALA A 236 62.23 -14.32 -40.35
N LYS A 237 61.52 -14.94 -39.40
CA LYS A 237 62.07 -16.00 -38.55
C LYS A 237 62.39 -17.25 -39.37
N GLU A 238 61.53 -17.65 -40.29
CA GLU A 238 61.75 -18.78 -41.20
C GLU A 238 62.96 -18.54 -42.10
N SER A 239 63.06 -17.38 -42.75
CA SER A 239 64.19 -17.05 -43.63
C SER A 239 65.52 -16.99 -42.86
N LYS A 240 65.51 -16.39 -41.66
CA LYS A 240 66.68 -16.34 -40.77
C LYS A 240 67.12 -17.73 -40.31
N LEU A 241 66.17 -18.60 -39.93
CA LEU A 241 66.47 -19.99 -39.58
C LEU A 241 66.99 -20.77 -40.80
N LYS A 242 66.47 -20.50 -42.00
CA LYS A 242 66.94 -21.11 -43.24
C LYS A 242 68.38 -20.69 -43.53
N GLU A 243 68.71 -19.41 -43.45
CA GLU A 243 70.07 -18.90 -43.63
C GLU A 243 71.03 -19.49 -42.60
N LEU A 244 70.66 -19.48 -41.31
CA LEU A 244 71.46 -20.08 -40.24
C LEU A 244 71.70 -21.58 -40.50
N SER A 245 70.69 -22.30 -40.98
CA SER A 245 70.83 -23.71 -41.34
C SER A 245 71.77 -23.94 -42.52
N GLN A 246 71.75 -23.05 -43.53
CA GLN A 246 72.67 -23.11 -44.66
C GLN A 246 74.10 -22.78 -44.22
N ARG A 247 74.28 -21.73 -43.40
CA ARG A 247 75.58 -21.38 -42.81
C ARG A 247 76.15 -22.51 -41.95
N ALA A 248 75.31 -23.18 -41.17
CA ALA A 248 75.70 -24.38 -40.41
C ALA A 248 76.12 -25.54 -41.34
N ARG A 249 75.47 -25.71 -42.50
CA ARG A 249 75.89 -26.68 -43.53
C ARG A 249 77.23 -26.31 -44.16
N TYR A 250 77.45 -25.04 -44.48
CA TYR A 250 78.72 -24.55 -45.05
C TYR A 250 79.88 -24.61 -44.06
N HIS A 251 79.65 -24.30 -42.78
CA HIS A 251 80.67 -24.44 -41.72
C HIS A 251 81.01 -25.92 -41.44
N ASN A 252 80.06 -26.82 -41.67
CA ASN A 252 80.31 -28.27 -41.72
C ASN A 252 80.82 -28.74 -43.11
N GLY A 253 81.17 -27.81 -44.00
CA GLY A 253 81.55 -28.02 -45.40
C GLY A 253 83.06 -27.97 -45.67
N THR A 254 83.92 -28.23 -44.67
CA THR A 254 85.26 -28.77 -44.96
C THR A 254 85.10 -30.23 -45.42
N PRO A 255 85.59 -30.64 -46.61
CA PRO A 255 85.56 -32.03 -47.04
C PRO A 255 86.61 -32.82 -46.25
N GLN A 256 86.26 -33.23 -45.04
CA GLN A 256 86.92 -34.35 -44.40
C GLN A 256 86.29 -35.61 -44.98
N THR A 257 87.11 -36.40 -45.66
CA THR A 257 86.85 -37.79 -46.01
C THR A 257 86.43 -38.55 -44.75
N GLY A 258 85.11 -38.71 -44.58
CA GLY A 258 84.52 -39.37 -43.45
C GLY A 258 83.05 -39.56 -43.74
N ALA A 259 82.68 -40.79 -44.08
CA ALA A 259 81.33 -41.18 -44.44
C ALA A 259 80.30 -40.56 -43.48
N ILE A 260 79.42 -39.72 -44.03
CA ILE A 260 78.20 -39.30 -43.34
C ILE A 260 77.32 -40.55 -43.23
N VAL A 261 77.48 -41.26 -42.12
CA VAL A 261 76.44 -42.12 -41.58
C VAL A 261 75.29 -41.17 -41.27
N LYS A 262 74.32 -41.08 -42.19
CA LYS A 262 72.99 -40.56 -41.89
C LYS A 262 72.61 -41.20 -40.56
N PRO A 263 72.23 -40.44 -39.50
CA PRO A 263 71.64 -41.08 -38.34
C PRO A 263 70.47 -41.87 -38.91
N LYS A 264 70.62 -43.20 -38.91
CA LYS A 264 69.55 -44.12 -39.24
C LYS A 264 68.43 -43.62 -38.35
N LYS A 265 67.35 -43.08 -38.93
CA LYS A 265 66.09 -43.04 -38.22
C LYS A 265 65.88 -44.50 -37.87
N GLN A 266 66.24 -44.86 -36.63
CA GLN A 266 65.77 -46.09 -36.05
C GLN A 266 64.28 -45.84 -36.04
N THR A 267 63.61 -46.34 -37.07
CA THR A 267 62.17 -46.53 -37.01
C THR A 267 62.00 -47.25 -35.69
N SER A 268 61.27 -46.61 -34.76
CA SER A 268 61.00 -47.24 -33.48
C SER A 268 60.51 -48.66 -33.81
N THR A 269 60.92 -49.65 -33.02
CA THR A 269 60.44 -51.03 -33.19
C THR A 269 58.93 -51.04 -33.45
N VAL A 270 58.21 -50.13 -32.78
CA VAL A 270 56.82 -49.75 -33.03
C VAL A 270 56.50 -49.43 -34.50
N ALA A 271 57.14 -48.44 -35.12
CA ALA A 271 56.88 -48.07 -36.52
C ALA A 271 57.16 -49.22 -37.50
N ARG A 272 58.21 -50.02 -37.24
CA ARG A 272 58.55 -51.18 -38.09
C ARG A 272 57.56 -52.33 -37.94
N LEU A 273 57.08 -52.58 -36.73
CA LEU A 273 56.00 -53.53 -36.45
C LEU A 273 54.65 -53.04 -37.01
N LYS A 274 54.40 -51.72 -37.02
CA LYS A 274 53.19 -51.10 -37.62
C LYS A 274 53.15 -51.38 -39.11
N GLU A 275 54.27 -51.16 -39.80
CA GLU A 275 54.41 -51.39 -41.24
C GLU A 275 54.29 -52.89 -41.59
N LEU A 276 54.85 -53.78 -40.77
CA LEU A 276 54.71 -55.24 -40.94
C LEU A 276 53.27 -55.70 -40.73
N ALA A 277 52.58 -55.20 -39.69
CA ALA A 277 51.16 -55.46 -39.49
C ALA A 277 50.29 -54.94 -40.65
N TYR A 278 50.61 -53.75 -41.17
CA TYR A 278 49.94 -53.17 -42.34
C TYR A 278 50.13 -54.03 -43.60
N SER A 279 51.34 -54.56 -43.83
CA SER A 279 51.62 -55.48 -44.94
C SER A 279 50.89 -56.83 -44.83
N GLN A 280 50.49 -57.23 -43.62
CA GLN A 280 49.65 -58.40 -43.36
C GLN A 280 48.15 -58.06 -43.40
N GLY A 281 47.78 -56.85 -43.86
CA GLY A 281 46.40 -56.38 -43.97
C GLY A 281 45.73 -56.09 -42.63
N ARG A 282 46.49 -55.98 -41.53
CA ARG A 282 45.98 -55.68 -40.20
C ARG A 282 46.30 -54.24 -39.85
N ASP A 283 45.28 -53.39 -39.85
CA ASP A 283 45.43 -52.01 -39.37
C ASP A 283 45.48 -52.01 -37.84
N VAL A 284 46.67 -51.76 -37.28
CA VAL A 284 46.90 -51.77 -35.84
C VAL A 284 47.05 -50.34 -35.32
N SER A 285 46.16 -49.99 -34.38
CA SER A 285 46.25 -48.75 -33.60
C SER A 285 47.60 -48.63 -32.89
N GLU A 286 48.14 -47.42 -32.78
CA GLU A 286 49.47 -47.11 -32.20
C GLU A 286 49.65 -47.65 -30.77
N LYS A 287 48.56 -48.02 -30.10
CA LYS A 287 48.51 -48.56 -28.74
C LYS A 287 48.79 -50.07 -28.65
N ILE A 288 48.71 -50.81 -29.76
CA ILE A 288 48.66 -52.30 -29.77
C ILE A 288 50.02 -52.93 -30.10
N ILE A 289 51.01 -52.14 -30.50
CA ILE A 289 52.32 -52.67 -30.89
C ILE A 289 53.14 -53.00 -29.64
N LEU A 290 53.37 -54.30 -29.45
CA LEU A 290 53.90 -54.93 -28.25
C LEU A 290 55.29 -54.36 -27.86
N GLY A 291 55.41 -53.85 -26.63
CA GLY A 291 56.69 -53.68 -25.92
C GLY A 291 57.38 -52.32 -25.98
N ALA A 292 56.86 -51.33 -26.71
CA ALA A 292 57.45 -49.99 -26.78
C ALA A 292 56.40 -48.85 -26.63
N ALA A 293 55.43 -49.05 -25.73
CA ALA A 293 54.43 -48.04 -25.41
C ALA A 293 55.05 -46.93 -24.54
N LYS A 294 54.98 -45.68 -25.02
CA LYS A 294 55.28 -44.49 -24.20
C LYS A 294 54.27 -44.48 -23.04
N ARG A 295 54.75 -44.61 -21.81
CA ARG A 295 53.89 -44.49 -20.62
C ARG A 295 53.26 -43.09 -20.63
N PRO A 296 51.94 -42.97 -20.39
CA PRO A 296 51.33 -41.66 -20.19
C PRO A 296 51.96 -41.01 -18.96
N GLU A 297 52.32 -39.72 -19.04
CA GLU A 297 52.83 -38.96 -17.90
C GLU A 297 51.78 -39.01 -16.78
N GLN A 298 52.13 -39.60 -15.64
CA GLN A 298 51.31 -39.56 -14.42
C GLN A 298 51.88 -38.45 -13.53
N PRO A 299 51.05 -37.57 -12.95
CA PRO A 299 51.52 -36.65 -11.93
C PRO A 299 52.08 -37.43 -10.73
N ASP A 300 53.09 -36.88 -10.04
CA ASP A 300 54.00 -37.58 -9.10
C ASP A 300 53.32 -38.42 -8.00
N LEU A 301 52.09 -38.09 -7.61
CA LEU A 301 51.30 -38.84 -6.63
C LEU A 301 49.93 -39.18 -7.23
N GLN A 302 49.71 -40.46 -7.56
CA GLN A 302 48.42 -40.93 -8.02
C GLN A 302 47.47 -41.13 -6.83
N TYR A 303 46.42 -40.33 -6.76
CA TYR A 303 45.38 -40.48 -5.75
C TYR A 303 44.39 -41.59 -6.12
N ASP A 304 43.85 -42.27 -5.11
CA ASP A 304 42.74 -43.22 -5.25
C ASP A 304 41.51 -42.52 -5.88
N SER A 305 40.85 -43.18 -6.82
CA SER A 305 39.68 -42.66 -7.54
C SER A 305 38.56 -42.23 -6.58
N ARG A 306 38.44 -42.89 -5.43
CA ARG A 306 37.46 -42.57 -4.39
C ARG A 306 37.59 -41.15 -3.83
N PHE A 307 38.79 -40.57 -3.84
CA PHE A 307 38.96 -39.18 -3.40
C PHE A 307 38.23 -38.18 -4.31
N PHE A 308 38.16 -38.48 -5.61
CA PHE A 308 37.47 -37.63 -6.58
C PHE A 308 35.98 -37.98 -6.69
N THR A 309 35.61 -39.26 -6.62
CA THR A 309 34.19 -39.67 -6.74
C THR A 309 33.38 -39.40 -5.47
N ARG A 310 34.02 -39.25 -4.30
CA ARG A 310 33.35 -38.88 -3.04
C ARG A 310 32.73 -37.47 -3.06
N GLY A 311 33.02 -36.63 -4.06
CA GLY A 311 32.48 -35.28 -4.15
C GLY A 311 33.07 -34.37 -3.07
N ALA A 312 34.40 -34.26 -3.02
CA ALA A 312 35.08 -33.36 -2.10
C ALA A 312 34.52 -31.94 -2.23
N ASN A 313 34.18 -31.32 -1.10
CA ASN A 313 33.61 -29.98 -1.00
C ASN A 313 32.17 -29.81 -1.54
N ALA A 314 31.39 -30.88 -1.69
CA ALA A 314 29.97 -30.79 -2.07
C ALA A 314 29.16 -29.92 -1.08
N SER A 315 29.49 -30.00 0.21
CA SER A 315 28.84 -29.23 1.29
C SER A 315 29.33 -27.78 1.43
N ALA A 316 30.13 -27.22 0.50
CA ALA A 316 30.46 -25.80 0.52
C ALA A 316 29.43 -24.93 -0.20
N LYS A 317 28.64 -25.52 -1.11
CA LYS A 317 27.58 -24.80 -1.82
C LYS A 317 26.27 -24.81 -1.01
N ARG A 318 26.35 -24.38 0.26
CA ARG A 318 25.19 -24.34 1.16
C ARG A 318 24.33 -23.11 0.93
N HIS A 319 23.06 -23.23 1.31
CA HIS A 319 22.20 -22.08 1.53
C HIS A 319 22.70 -21.30 2.76
N GLU A 320 22.56 -19.98 2.77
CA GLU A 320 23.10 -19.09 3.81
C GLU A 320 22.66 -19.50 5.22
N ASP A 321 21.42 -19.99 5.33
CA ASP A 321 20.78 -20.32 6.61
C ASP A 321 20.88 -21.81 7.01
N GLN A 322 21.59 -22.64 6.24
CA GLN A 322 21.69 -24.09 6.48
C GLN A 322 22.84 -24.43 7.45
N VAL A 323 22.50 -24.82 8.68
CA VAL A 323 23.47 -25.13 9.76
C VAL A 323 24.01 -26.55 9.72
N TYR A 324 23.22 -27.53 9.27
CA TYR A 324 23.60 -28.96 9.23
C TYR A 324 23.72 -29.49 7.81
N ASP A 325 24.73 -30.32 7.55
CA ASP A 325 25.05 -30.82 6.20
C ASP A 325 24.23 -32.05 5.78
N ASN A 326 23.82 -32.88 6.74
CA ASN A 326 23.09 -34.12 6.50
C ASN A 326 21.69 -34.06 7.14
N PRO A 327 20.66 -34.70 6.55
CA PRO A 327 19.34 -34.80 7.16
C PRO A 327 19.38 -35.65 8.43
N LEU A 328 18.48 -35.37 9.37
CA LEU A 328 18.42 -36.04 10.66
C LEU A 328 18.08 -37.54 10.54
N PHE A 329 17.32 -37.92 9.50
CA PHE A 329 16.90 -39.29 9.26
C PHE A 329 17.30 -39.78 7.87
N VAL A 330 17.98 -40.92 7.80
CA VAL A 330 18.44 -41.57 6.54
C VAL A 330 17.29 -41.87 5.59
N GLN A 331 16.09 -42.11 6.12
CA GLN A 331 14.88 -42.39 5.34
C GLN A 331 14.49 -41.24 4.38
N GLN A 332 14.95 -40.01 4.67
CA GLN A 332 14.70 -38.83 3.84
C GLN A 332 15.78 -38.66 2.75
N ASP A 333 17.00 -39.14 3.01
CA ASP A 333 18.14 -39.05 2.08
C ASP A 333 18.18 -40.22 1.08
N ILE A 334 17.66 -41.37 1.48
CA ILE A 334 17.59 -42.55 0.63
C ILE A 334 16.42 -42.42 -0.36
N GLU A 335 16.70 -42.59 -1.65
CA GLU A 335 15.68 -42.45 -2.71
C GLU A 335 14.56 -43.50 -2.60
N SER A 336 14.88 -44.70 -2.11
CA SER A 336 13.90 -45.78 -1.95
C SER A 336 14.23 -46.69 -0.77
N ILE A 337 13.20 -47.21 -0.11
CA ILE A 337 13.35 -48.05 1.09
C ILE A 337 13.58 -49.52 0.73
N TYR A 338 12.77 -50.07 -0.18
CA TYR A 338 12.92 -51.44 -0.64
C TYR A 338 12.44 -51.55 -2.09
N LYS A 339 13.31 -52.07 -2.95
CA LYS A 339 12.98 -52.44 -4.33
C LYS A 339 13.35 -53.90 -4.49
N THR A 340 12.34 -54.75 -4.70
CA THR A 340 12.55 -56.18 -4.94
C THR A 340 13.42 -56.33 -6.20
N ASN A 341 14.50 -57.11 -6.08
CA ASN A 341 15.29 -57.49 -7.23
C ASN A 341 14.96 -58.95 -7.56
N TYR A 342 13.96 -59.11 -8.44
CA TYR A 342 13.49 -60.43 -8.84
C TYR A 342 14.60 -61.28 -9.47
N GLU A 343 15.54 -60.68 -10.21
CA GLU A 343 16.68 -61.40 -10.80
C GLU A 343 17.56 -62.06 -9.71
N LYS A 344 17.85 -61.32 -8.64
CA LYS A 344 18.65 -61.86 -7.52
C LYS A 344 17.86 -62.86 -6.67
N LEU A 345 16.53 -62.72 -6.60
CA LEU A 345 15.67 -63.70 -5.93
C LEU A 345 15.58 -64.99 -6.74
N ASP A 346 15.43 -64.90 -8.06
CA ASP A 346 15.38 -66.05 -8.96
C ASP A 346 16.72 -66.79 -8.98
N GLU A 347 17.85 -66.08 -9.00
CA GLU A 347 19.18 -66.68 -8.81
C GLU A 347 19.30 -67.40 -7.45
N ALA A 348 18.83 -66.80 -6.36
CA ALA A 348 18.94 -67.39 -5.02
C ALA A 348 17.99 -68.58 -4.80
N VAL A 349 16.81 -68.57 -5.44
CA VAL A 349 15.79 -69.62 -5.34
C VAL A 349 16.12 -70.80 -6.26
N ASN A 350 16.62 -70.55 -7.48
CA ASN A 350 16.96 -71.61 -8.44
C ASN A 350 18.27 -72.36 -8.12
N VAL A 351 19.00 -72.00 -7.07
CA VAL A 351 20.14 -72.81 -6.58
C VAL A 351 19.67 -74.16 -5.99
N LYS A 352 18.36 -74.41 -5.80
CA LYS A 352 17.85 -75.73 -5.36
C LYS A 352 16.71 -76.35 -6.17
N SER A 353 16.22 -75.75 -7.24
CA SER A 353 15.29 -76.44 -8.14
C SER A 353 15.33 -75.85 -9.54
N GLU A 354 15.69 -76.68 -10.52
CA GLU A 354 15.56 -76.32 -11.93
C GLU A 354 14.08 -76.27 -12.33
N GLY A 355 13.65 -75.10 -12.79
CA GLY A 355 12.50 -74.97 -13.68
C GLY A 355 11.22 -74.45 -13.05
N ALA A 356 11.04 -73.12 -13.04
CA ALA A 356 9.75 -72.48 -13.25
C ALA A 356 9.92 -70.99 -13.56
N SER A 357 9.54 -70.56 -14.76
CA SER A 357 9.34 -69.13 -15.08
C SER A 357 8.05 -68.65 -14.41
N GLY A 358 8.16 -67.90 -13.31
CA GLY A 358 7.03 -67.36 -12.55
C GLY A 358 6.73 -65.91 -12.91
N SER A 359 5.57 -65.68 -13.54
CA SER A 359 4.96 -64.37 -13.76
C SER A 359 4.85 -63.57 -12.45
N HIS A 360 5.54 -62.42 -12.37
CA HIS A 360 5.48 -61.53 -11.21
C HIS A 360 4.35 -60.50 -11.38
N GLY A 361 3.11 -60.97 -11.22
CA GLY A 361 1.93 -60.13 -11.01
C GLY A 361 1.49 -60.15 -9.54
N PRO A 362 0.68 -59.19 -9.09
CA PRO A 362 0.06 -59.26 -7.76
C PRO A 362 -0.73 -60.57 -7.66
N ILE A 363 -0.49 -61.35 -6.59
CA ILE A 363 -1.25 -62.56 -6.30
C ILE A 363 -2.70 -62.13 -6.05
N GLN A 364 -3.58 -62.44 -7.01
CA GLN A 364 -5.01 -62.25 -6.84
C GLN A 364 -5.52 -63.34 -5.89
N PHE A 365 -5.97 -62.93 -4.71
CA PHE A 365 -6.76 -63.80 -3.86
C PHE A 365 -8.15 -63.93 -4.48
N THR A 366 -8.52 -65.13 -4.91
CA THR A 366 -9.90 -65.44 -5.24
C THR A 366 -10.71 -65.52 -3.95
N LYS A 367 -11.95 -65.00 -3.98
CA LYS A 367 -12.91 -65.15 -2.88
C LYS A 367 -13.15 -66.64 -2.68
N ALA A 368 -12.97 -67.13 -1.45
CA ALA A 368 -13.35 -68.50 -1.11
C ALA A 368 -14.85 -68.68 -1.41
N GLU A 369 -15.16 -69.67 -2.23
CA GLU A 369 -16.53 -70.10 -2.50
C GLU A 369 -17.12 -70.59 -1.19
N SER A 370 -18.16 -69.90 -0.71
CA SER A 370 -18.89 -70.29 0.49
C SER A 370 -19.75 -71.50 0.16
N ASP A 371 -19.27 -72.70 0.50
CA ASP A 371 -20.15 -73.84 0.71
C ASP A 371 -20.98 -73.56 1.97
N ASP A 372 -22.13 -72.90 1.77
CA ASP A 372 -23.20 -72.78 2.76
C ASP A 372 -23.75 -74.18 3.07
N LYS A 373 -23.10 -74.89 3.99
CA LYS A 373 -23.76 -75.91 4.80
C LYS A 373 -24.30 -75.25 6.06
N SER A 374 -25.62 -75.11 6.07
CA SER A 374 -26.40 -74.71 7.23
C SER A 374 -26.35 -75.81 8.31
N ASP A 375 -25.46 -75.66 9.29
CA ASP A 375 -25.53 -76.44 10.53
C ASP A 375 -26.05 -75.54 11.66
N ASN A 376 -27.35 -75.73 11.87
CA ASN A 376 -28.22 -75.16 12.87
C ASN A 376 -28.02 -75.88 14.23
N TYR A 377 -27.44 -75.22 15.22
CA TYR A 377 -27.66 -75.42 16.67
C TYR A 377 -27.18 -74.11 17.35
N GLY A 378 -27.93 -73.38 18.18
CA GLY A 378 -29.06 -73.75 19.03
C GLY A 378 -28.62 -73.70 20.50
N ALA A 379 -28.82 -72.54 21.13
CA ALA A 379 -28.61 -72.16 22.55
C ALA A 379 -27.18 -71.86 23.01
#